data_AF-A0A528XGU7-F1
#
_entry.id   AF-A0A528XGU7-F1
#
_cell.length_a   1.000
_cell.length_b   1.000
_cell.length_c   1.000
_cell.angle_alpha   90.00
_cell.angle_beta   90.00
_cell.angle_gamma   90.00
#
_symmetry.space_group_name_H-M   'P 1'
#
loop_
_entity.id
_entity.type
_entity.pdbx_description
1 polymer ?
#
loop_
_entity_poly.entity_id
_entity_poly.type
_entity_poly.pdbx_seq_one_letter_code
_entity_poly.pdbx_strand_id
1 'polypeptide(L)'
;MTRFQNPPDGISQEALAGLVAEAVRQALMQHGVLLDAEALASASAIAGSVAAALPFLPPTQRLAITSFKGGWTEPASAFFRAMAERIARADETGADTVDEGPTIGPAKPISPPLAERASELQSMLIEDWAGEVAGSTYLEERFRIPRSTLHRWQRRGEVVALRKGGRKHVFPLAQFVDGRPA
;
A
#
# COMPACT_ATOMS: atom_id res chain seq x y z
N MET A 1 24.17 -7.40 -21.00
CA MET A 1 23.54 -8.47 -20.22
C MET A 1 24.10 -8.44 -18.81
N THR A 2 23.39 -7.84 -17.87
CA THR A 2 23.77 -7.84 -16.45
C THR A 2 22.58 -8.34 -15.65
N ARG A 3 22.79 -9.52 -15.07
CA ARG A 3 21.94 -10.22 -14.10
C ARG A 3 21.37 -9.23 -13.09
N PHE A 4 20.04 -9.19 -12.99
CA PHE A 4 19.39 -8.75 -11.76
C PHE A 4 19.85 -9.69 -10.65
N GLN A 5 20.59 -9.13 -9.70
CA GLN A 5 20.88 -9.80 -8.44
C GLN A 5 19.52 -10.03 -7.76
N ASN A 6 19.24 -11.29 -7.43
CA ASN A 6 18.10 -11.65 -6.59
C ASN A 6 18.16 -10.87 -5.27
N PRO A 7 17.02 -10.49 -4.68
CA PRO A 7 16.99 -10.01 -3.30
C PRO A 7 17.57 -11.09 -2.37
N PRO A 8 18.16 -10.72 -1.21
CA PRO A 8 18.77 -11.68 -0.30
C PRO A 8 17.73 -12.70 0.12
N ASP A 9 18.15 -13.94 0.40
CA ASP A 9 17.33 -14.98 1.02
C ASP A 9 16.74 -14.47 2.35
N GLY A 10 15.62 -13.76 2.24
CA GLY A 10 14.89 -13.17 3.34
C GLY A 10 13.88 -14.18 3.85
N ILE A 11 13.72 -14.25 5.16
CA ILE A 11 12.68 -15.02 5.82
C ILE A 11 11.33 -14.64 5.17
N SER A 12 10.56 -15.63 4.71
CA SER A 12 9.24 -15.36 4.11
C SER A 12 8.31 -14.71 5.12
N GLN A 13 7.29 -14.01 4.63
CA GLN A 13 6.30 -13.36 5.51
C GLN A 13 5.65 -14.39 6.43
N GLU A 14 5.34 -15.58 5.93
CA GLU A 14 4.75 -16.68 6.70
C GLU A 14 5.71 -17.22 7.77
N ALA A 15 7.00 -17.37 7.42
CA ALA A 15 8.01 -17.83 8.36
C ALA A 15 8.24 -16.80 9.48
N LEU A 16 8.25 -15.51 9.16
CA LEU A 16 8.32 -14.43 10.14
C LEU A 16 7.07 -14.40 11.03
N ALA A 17 5.89 -14.61 10.45
CA ALA A 17 4.63 -14.66 11.20
C ALA A 17 4.64 -15.79 12.23
N GLY A 18 5.07 -16.99 11.82
CA GLY A 18 5.19 -18.14 12.72
C GLY A 18 6.17 -17.91 13.87
N LEU A 19 7.34 -17.33 13.58
CA LEU A 19 8.35 -17.02 14.61
C LEU A 19 7.83 -16.02 15.65
N VAL A 20 7.19 -14.95 15.20
CA VAL A 20 6.65 -13.93 16.11
C VAL A 20 5.45 -14.47 16.90
N ALA A 21 4.58 -15.27 16.27
CA ALA A 21 3.47 -15.90 16.96
C ALA A 21 3.98 -16.77 18.12
N GLU A 22 4.99 -17.61 17.89
CA GLU A 22 5.55 -18.46 18.93
C GLU A 22 6.16 -17.65 20.08
N ALA A 23 6.89 -16.59 19.76
CA ALA A 23 7.47 -15.70 20.77
C ALA A 23 6.39 -15.00 21.63
N VAL A 24 5.31 -14.52 20.99
CA VAL A 24 4.19 -13.87 21.70
C VAL A 24 3.44 -14.88 22.58
N ARG A 25 3.20 -16.09 22.08
CA ARG A 25 2.56 -17.17 22.84
C ARG A 25 3.33 -17.48 24.12
N GLN A 26 4.65 -17.66 24.01
CA GLN A 26 5.53 -17.91 25.15
C GLN A 26 5.53 -16.75 26.14
N ALA A 27 5.58 -15.50 25.66
CA ALA A 27 5.54 -14.32 26.52
C ALA A 27 4.23 -14.22 27.33
N LEU A 28 3.08 -14.45 26.68
CA LEU A 28 1.77 -14.42 27.33
C LEU A 28 1.63 -15.52 28.41
N MET A 29 2.13 -16.72 28.14
CA MET A 29 2.18 -17.81 29.13
C MET A 29 3.05 -17.44 30.34
N GLN A 30 4.22 -16.84 30.10
CA GLN A 30 5.14 -16.42 31.18
C GLN A 30 4.56 -15.31 32.07
N HIS A 31 3.75 -14.42 31.50
CA HIS A 31 3.17 -13.28 32.23
C HIS A 31 1.83 -13.64 32.91
N GLY A 32 1.41 -14.91 32.88
CA GLY A 32 0.22 -15.39 33.59
C GLY A 32 -1.09 -14.83 33.06
N VAL A 33 -1.14 -14.44 31.77
CA VAL A 33 -2.37 -13.96 31.16
C VAL A 33 -3.34 -15.13 31.04
N LEU A 34 -4.48 -15.04 31.76
CA LEU A 34 -5.52 -16.06 31.74
C LEU A 34 -6.33 -15.96 30.45
N LEU A 35 -5.82 -16.60 29.40
CA LEU A 35 -6.54 -16.88 28.16
C LEU A 35 -6.80 -18.38 28.07
N ASP A 36 -7.91 -18.78 27.46
CA ASP A 36 -8.06 -20.15 27.02
C ASP A 36 -7.06 -20.47 25.88
N ALA A 37 -6.90 -21.75 25.57
CA ALA A 37 -5.92 -22.20 24.58
C ALA A 37 -6.18 -21.65 23.17
N GLU A 38 -7.45 -21.43 22.82
CA GLU A 38 -7.86 -20.98 21.49
C GLU A 38 -7.67 -19.47 21.32
N ALA A 39 -8.02 -18.68 22.34
CA ALA A 39 -7.76 -17.26 22.42
C ALA A 39 -6.25 -16.97 22.44
N LEU A 40 -5.47 -17.80 23.13
CA LEU A 40 -4.01 -17.69 23.13
C LEU A 40 -3.42 -18.00 21.74
N ALA A 41 -3.87 -19.07 21.08
CA ALA A 41 -3.47 -19.41 19.72
C ALA A 41 -3.83 -18.28 18.73
N SER A 42 -5.06 -17.77 18.82
CA SER A 42 -5.56 -16.69 17.96
C SER A 42 -4.79 -15.39 18.19
N ALA A 43 -4.58 -14.97 19.44
CA ALA A 43 -3.86 -13.74 19.75
C ALA A 43 -2.41 -13.79 19.25
N SER A 44 -1.74 -14.92 19.44
CA SER A 44 -0.38 -15.13 18.96
C SER A 44 -0.29 -15.13 17.43
N ALA A 45 -1.20 -15.81 16.73
CA ALA A 45 -1.25 -15.83 15.27
C ALA A 45 -1.53 -14.44 14.67
N ILE A 46 -2.43 -13.67 15.29
CA ILE A 46 -2.71 -12.27 14.91
C ILE A 46 -1.46 -11.41 15.08
N ALA A 47 -0.82 -11.48 16.25
CA ALA A 47 0.39 -10.71 16.53
C ALA A 47 1.52 -11.06 15.53
N GLY A 48 1.69 -12.34 15.21
CA GLY A 48 2.64 -12.81 14.21
C GLY A 48 2.33 -12.25 12.81
N SER A 49 1.08 -12.34 12.38
CA SER A 49 0.64 -11.83 11.07
C SER A 49 0.83 -10.32 10.95
N VAL A 50 0.47 -9.57 11.99
CA VAL A 50 0.65 -8.10 12.03
C VAL A 50 2.12 -7.73 11.98
N ALA A 51 2.96 -8.38 12.79
CA ALA A 51 4.39 -8.11 12.82
C ALA A 51 5.07 -8.45 11.47
N ALA A 52 4.67 -9.56 10.86
CA ALA A 52 5.21 -9.98 9.57
C ALA A 52 4.77 -9.08 8.41
N ALA A 53 3.64 -8.38 8.52
CA ALA A 53 3.19 -7.42 7.51
C ALA A 53 3.98 -6.11 7.54
N LEU A 54 4.53 -5.70 8.70
CA LEU A 54 5.21 -4.41 8.87
C LEU A 54 6.33 -4.14 7.85
N PRO A 55 7.25 -5.08 7.54
CA PRO A 55 8.33 -4.85 6.58
C PRO A 55 7.83 -4.58 5.16
N PHE A 56 6.66 -5.12 4.80
CA PHE A 56 6.08 -5.02 3.46
C PHE A 56 5.22 -3.76 3.27
N LEU A 57 5.00 -2.97 4.32
CA LEU A 57 4.26 -1.72 4.22
C LEU A 57 5.06 -0.63 3.48
N PRO A 58 4.39 0.22 2.67
CA PRO A 58 4.97 1.44 2.12
C PRO A 58 5.69 2.28 3.19
N PRO A 59 6.82 2.92 2.86
CA PRO A 59 7.58 3.72 3.83
C PRO A 59 6.74 4.79 4.55
N THR A 60 5.80 5.42 3.85
CA THR A 60 4.88 6.41 4.41
C THR A 60 3.97 5.82 5.49
N GLN A 61 3.48 4.59 5.29
CA GLN A 61 2.63 3.90 6.26
C GLN A 61 3.45 3.43 7.48
N ARG A 62 4.68 2.94 7.26
CA ARG A 62 5.60 2.60 8.36
C ARG A 62 5.92 3.82 9.24
N LEU A 63 6.17 4.96 8.62
CA LEU A 63 6.41 6.22 9.34
C LEU A 63 5.18 6.68 10.12
N ALA A 64 3.97 6.52 9.55
CA ALA A 64 2.74 6.85 10.26
C ALA A 64 2.60 6.01 11.54
N ILE A 65 2.85 4.69 11.46
CA ILE A 65 2.83 3.78 12.61
C ILE A 65 3.84 4.19 13.68
N THR A 66 5.09 4.47 13.32
CA THR A 66 6.14 4.84 14.29
C THR A 66 5.97 6.25 14.85
N SER A 67 5.30 7.15 14.12
CA SER A 67 5.00 8.51 14.57
C SER A 67 3.77 8.62 15.48
N PHE A 68 3.00 7.53 15.62
CA PHE A 68 1.80 7.52 16.44
C PHE A 68 2.15 7.66 17.94
N LYS A 69 1.75 8.79 18.54
CA LYS A 69 2.00 9.11 19.95
C LYS A 69 0.85 8.72 20.90
N GLY A 70 -0.26 8.24 20.35
CA GLY A 70 -1.43 7.83 21.14
C GLY A 70 -1.29 6.41 21.71
N GLY A 71 -2.22 6.04 22.60
CA GLY A 71 -2.39 4.66 23.01
C GLY A 71 -3.01 3.83 21.89
N TRP A 72 -2.46 2.63 21.64
CA TRP A 72 -2.97 1.72 20.61
C TRP A 72 -4.26 0.98 21.03
N THR A 73 -4.65 1.06 22.31
CA THR A 73 -5.74 0.25 22.89
C THR A 73 -7.10 0.51 22.24
N GLU A 74 -7.51 1.77 22.12
CA GLU A 74 -8.79 2.16 21.51
C GLU A 74 -8.85 1.88 19.99
N PRO A 75 -7.85 2.32 19.18
CA PRO A 75 -7.84 1.98 17.76
C PRO A 75 -7.79 0.48 17.50
N ALA A 76 -7.01 -0.28 18.29
CA ALA A 76 -6.91 -1.73 18.14
C ALA A 76 -8.24 -2.41 18.49
N SER A 77 -8.89 -2.03 19.59
CA SER A 77 -10.17 -2.64 19.99
C SER A 77 -11.27 -2.37 18.97
N ALA A 78 -11.36 -1.15 18.44
CA ALA A 78 -12.29 -0.77 17.39
C ALA A 78 -12.03 -1.55 16.10
N PHE A 79 -10.76 -1.68 15.69
CA PHE A 79 -10.36 -2.46 14.54
C PHE A 79 -10.74 -3.94 14.68
N PHE A 80 -10.42 -4.57 15.83
CA PHE A 80 -10.74 -5.97 16.07
C PHE A 80 -12.24 -6.22 16.08
N ARG A 81 -13.03 -5.32 16.67
CA ARG A 81 -14.50 -5.42 16.65
C ARG A 81 -15.06 -5.34 15.23
N ALA A 82 -14.62 -4.36 14.45
CA ALA A 82 -15.06 -4.20 13.06
C ALA A 82 -14.68 -5.41 12.20
N MET A 83 -13.50 -5.99 12.42
CA MET A 83 -13.06 -7.20 11.74
C MET A 83 -13.88 -8.43 12.15
N ALA A 84 -14.16 -8.61 13.44
CA ALA A 84 -14.98 -9.71 13.95
C ALA A 84 -16.41 -9.65 13.40
N GLU A 85 -17.03 -8.47 13.38
CA GLU A 85 -18.35 -8.27 12.76
C GLU A 85 -18.34 -8.61 11.27
N ARG A 86 -17.26 -8.27 10.55
CA ARG A 86 -17.14 -8.57 9.12
C ARG A 86 -17.01 -10.06 8.86
N ILE A 87 -16.25 -10.78 9.70
CA ILE A 87 -16.11 -12.24 9.61
C ILE A 87 -17.44 -12.92 9.91
N ALA A 88 -18.13 -12.51 10.98
CA ALA A 88 -19.44 -13.06 11.34
C ALA A 88 -20.48 -12.89 10.22
N ARG A 89 -20.53 -11.71 9.58
CA ARG A 89 -21.42 -11.47 8.43
C ARG A 89 -21.06 -12.34 7.21
N ALA A 90 -19.76 -12.56 6.97
CA ALA A 90 -19.30 -13.39 5.86
C ALA A 90 -19.74 -14.86 6.05
N ASP A 91 -19.66 -15.37 7.28
CA ASP A 91 -20.12 -16.73 7.61
C ASP A 91 -21.64 -16.89 7.48
N GLU A 92 -22.43 -15.85 7.81
CA GLU A 92 -23.89 -15.85 7.63
C GLU A 92 -24.31 -15.85 6.15
N THR A 93 -23.56 -15.17 5.29
CA THR A 93 -23.78 -15.18 3.82
C THR A 93 -23.25 -16.45 3.14
N GLY A 94 -22.46 -17.28 3.82
CA GLY A 94 -21.85 -18.49 3.27
C GLY A 94 -22.76 -19.71 3.17
N ALA A 95 -24.00 -19.64 3.68
CA ALA A 95 -24.95 -20.76 3.64
C ALA A 95 -25.79 -20.81 2.35
N ASP A 96 -25.81 -19.75 1.54
CA ASP A 96 -26.54 -19.76 0.27
C ASP A 96 -25.95 -18.70 -0.67
N THR A 97 -25.05 -19.10 -1.58
CA THR A 97 -25.01 -18.69 -3.00
C THR A 97 -23.70 -19.09 -3.68
N VAL A 98 -23.87 -19.84 -4.76
CA VAL A 98 -22.96 -19.88 -5.90
C VAL A 98 -23.05 -18.52 -6.60
N ASP A 99 -21.89 -17.89 -6.83
CA ASP A 99 -21.58 -16.94 -7.90
C ASP A 99 -22.67 -15.94 -8.35
N GLU A 100 -22.52 -14.66 -7.98
CA GLU A 100 -22.66 -13.51 -8.90
C GLU A 100 -22.31 -12.20 -8.18
N GLY A 101 -21.83 -11.22 -8.95
CA GLY A 101 -21.53 -9.87 -8.48
C GLY A 101 -22.79 -8.98 -8.38
N PRO A 102 -22.65 -7.66 -8.57
CA PRO A 102 -22.75 -6.67 -7.50
C PRO A 102 -24.02 -5.79 -7.57
N THR A 103 -24.41 -5.14 -6.47
CA THR A 103 -25.16 -3.84 -6.48
C THR A 103 -25.05 -3.09 -5.14
N ILE A 104 -24.95 -1.76 -5.28
CA ILE A 104 -24.50 -0.73 -4.33
C ILE A 104 -25.68 -0.04 -3.61
N GLY A 105 -25.46 0.37 -2.36
CA GLY A 105 -25.91 1.68 -1.85
C GLY A 105 -26.35 1.73 -0.36
N PRO A 106 -26.38 2.92 0.30
CA PRO A 106 -25.43 4.03 0.22
C PRO A 106 -25.00 4.51 1.63
N ALA A 107 -23.71 4.65 1.90
CA ALA A 107 -23.21 5.47 3.02
C ALA A 107 -21.87 6.13 2.70
N LYS A 108 -21.83 7.43 3.01
CA LYS A 108 -20.83 8.49 2.81
C LYS A 108 -19.39 8.12 3.28
N PRO A 109 -18.33 8.74 2.73
CA PRO A 109 -17.13 8.05 2.30
C PRO A 109 -16.12 7.87 3.44
N ILE A 110 -15.80 6.62 3.71
CA ILE A 110 -14.47 6.25 4.20
C ILE A 110 -13.65 6.08 2.93
N SER A 111 -12.51 6.76 2.85
CA SER A 111 -11.64 6.76 1.67
C SER A 111 -11.53 5.35 1.06
N PRO A 112 -11.72 5.20 -0.27
CA PRO A 112 -11.78 3.88 -0.87
C PRO A 112 -10.52 3.08 -0.52
N PRO A 113 -10.65 1.77 -0.24
CA PRO A 113 -9.51 0.88 -0.06
C PRO A 113 -8.52 1.11 -1.20
N LEU A 114 -7.23 1.05 -0.90
CA LEU A 114 -6.14 1.41 -1.81
C LEU A 114 -6.25 0.70 -3.19
N ALA A 115 -6.92 -0.46 -3.24
CA ALA A 115 -7.26 -1.17 -4.47
C ALA A 115 -8.33 -0.46 -5.33
N GLU A 116 -9.43 0.03 -4.74
CA GLU A 116 -10.42 0.86 -5.44
C GLU A 116 -9.80 2.18 -5.87
N ARG A 117 -8.99 2.81 -5.01
CA ARG A 117 -8.26 4.03 -5.38
C ARG A 117 -7.26 3.79 -6.50
N ALA A 118 -6.56 2.66 -6.51
CA ALA A 118 -5.69 2.27 -7.61
C ALA A 118 -6.48 2.00 -8.90
N SER A 119 -7.69 1.42 -8.79
CA SER A 119 -8.58 1.17 -9.93
C SER A 119 -9.20 2.46 -10.49
N GLU A 120 -9.56 3.41 -9.63
CA GLU A 120 -9.98 4.76 -9.98
C GLU A 120 -8.83 5.52 -10.66
N LEU A 121 -7.62 5.42 -10.13
CA LEU A 121 -6.42 6.02 -10.71
C LEU A 121 -6.00 5.36 -12.04
N GLN A 122 -6.26 4.06 -12.23
CA GLN A 122 -6.05 3.37 -13.50
C GLN A 122 -7.07 3.78 -14.58
N SER A 123 -8.26 4.20 -14.14
CA SER A 123 -9.36 4.65 -15.01
C SER A 123 -9.35 6.16 -15.26
N MET A 124 -8.59 6.92 -14.47
CA MET A 124 -8.42 8.37 -14.57
C MET A 124 -7.48 8.71 -15.74
N LEU A 125 -7.85 9.72 -16.55
CA LEU A 125 -6.98 10.23 -17.60
C LEU A 125 -5.68 10.77 -16.99
N ILE A 126 -4.57 10.55 -17.70
CA ILE A 126 -3.22 10.91 -17.23
C ILE A 126 -3.13 12.41 -16.92
N GLU A 127 -3.83 13.22 -17.69
CA GLU A 127 -3.96 14.67 -17.53
C GLU A 127 -4.72 15.06 -16.26
N ASP A 128 -5.79 14.33 -15.91
CA ASP A 128 -6.60 14.63 -14.72
C ASP A 128 -5.86 14.22 -13.43
N TRP A 129 -4.99 13.21 -13.52
CA TRP A 129 -4.18 12.76 -12.39
C TRP A 129 -2.89 13.57 -12.19
N ALA A 130 -2.14 13.82 -13.27
CA ALA A 130 -0.84 14.48 -13.20
C ALA A 130 -0.89 15.99 -13.49
N GLY A 131 -2.08 16.53 -13.75
CA GLY A 131 -2.28 17.91 -14.17
C GLY A 131 -1.84 18.15 -15.62
N GLU A 132 -1.41 19.38 -15.92
CA GLU A 132 -0.93 19.70 -17.26
C GLU A 132 0.33 18.88 -17.59
N VAL A 133 0.25 18.10 -18.66
CA VAL A 133 1.27 17.14 -19.04
C VAL A 133 1.76 17.48 -20.44
N ALA A 134 3.08 17.57 -20.59
CA ALA A 134 3.73 17.99 -21.83
C ALA A 134 4.61 16.90 -22.44
N GLY A 135 4.62 16.86 -23.77
CA GLY A 135 5.62 16.10 -24.51
C GLY A 135 6.99 16.78 -24.46
N SER A 136 8.05 16.02 -24.77
CA SER A 136 9.42 16.55 -24.80
C SER A 136 9.59 17.78 -25.71
N THR A 137 8.86 17.84 -26.82
CA THR A 137 8.93 18.95 -27.79
C THR A 137 8.41 20.25 -27.17
N TYR A 138 7.31 20.17 -26.42
CA TYR A 138 6.75 21.33 -25.73
C TYR A 138 7.68 21.84 -24.61
N LEU A 139 8.32 20.94 -23.87
CA LEU A 139 9.30 21.31 -22.84
C LEU A 139 10.57 21.96 -23.42
N GLU A 140 10.98 21.53 -24.61
CA GLU A 140 12.11 22.12 -25.33
C GLU A 140 11.80 23.54 -25.81
N GLU A 141 10.60 23.78 -26.34
CA GLU A 141 10.18 25.09 -26.85
C GLU A 141 9.85 26.09 -25.74
N ARG A 142 9.08 25.68 -24.71
CA ARG A 142 8.58 26.57 -23.66
C ARG A 142 9.55 26.75 -22.50
N PHE A 143 10.19 25.67 -22.06
CA PHE A 143 11.07 25.69 -20.89
C PHE A 143 12.56 25.65 -21.26
N ARG A 144 12.89 25.63 -22.56
CA ARG A 144 14.26 25.53 -23.09
C ARG A 144 15.04 24.34 -22.52
N ILE A 145 14.35 23.23 -22.23
CA ILE A 145 14.97 22.01 -21.70
C ILE A 145 15.25 21.05 -22.86
N PRO A 146 16.52 20.76 -23.19
CA PRO A 146 16.84 19.80 -24.25
C PRO A 146 16.32 18.40 -23.93
N ARG A 147 15.84 17.69 -24.96
CA ARG A 147 15.41 16.29 -24.84
C ARG A 147 16.46 15.37 -24.22
N SER A 148 17.75 15.63 -24.48
CA SER A 148 18.87 14.88 -23.90
C SER A 148 18.97 15.05 -22.38
N THR A 149 18.70 16.26 -21.88
CA THR A 149 18.65 16.59 -20.45
C THR A 149 17.47 15.91 -19.77
N LEU A 150 16.27 15.95 -20.37
CA LEU A 150 15.10 15.23 -19.87
C LEU A 150 15.36 13.72 -19.75
N HIS A 151 15.96 13.11 -20.77
CA HIS A 151 16.28 11.69 -20.75
C HIS A 151 17.36 11.32 -19.72
N ARG A 152 18.28 12.25 -19.42
CA ARG A 152 19.27 12.08 -18.34
C ARG A 152 18.59 12.15 -16.97
N TRP A 153 17.74 13.13 -16.74
CA TRP A 153 17.01 13.28 -15.47
C TRP A 153 16.06 12.11 -15.21
N GLN A 154 15.36 11.64 -16.25
CA GLN A 154 14.54 10.43 -16.16
C GLN A 154 15.36 9.21 -15.70
N ARG A 155 16.56 8.99 -16.28
CA ARG A 155 17.43 7.86 -15.89
C ARG A 155 17.98 7.97 -14.47
N ARG A 156 18.09 9.19 -13.93
CA ARG A 156 18.57 9.46 -12.57
C ARG A 156 17.43 9.48 -11.54
N GLY A 157 16.18 9.38 -11.98
CA GLY A 157 14.99 9.47 -11.12
C GLY A 157 14.67 10.89 -10.65
N GLU A 158 15.24 11.92 -11.28
CA GLU A 158 14.97 13.33 -10.95
C GLU A 158 13.66 13.84 -11.56
N VAL A 159 13.16 13.17 -12.61
CA VAL A 159 11.96 13.55 -13.36
C VAL A 159 11.13 12.30 -13.62
N VAL A 160 9.82 12.41 -13.39
CA VAL A 160 8.86 11.34 -13.64
C VAL A 160 8.35 11.45 -15.08
N ALA A 161 8.48 10.36 -15.83
CA ALA A 161 7.97 10.22 -17.19
C ALA A 161 6.80 9.25 -17.21
N LEU A 162 5.61 9.74 -17.58
CA LEU A 162 4.40 8.95 -17.72
C LEU A 162 4.27 8.46 -19.16
N ARG A 163 3.66 7.30 -19.35
CA ARG A 163 3.43 6.74 -20.69
C ARG A 163 2.08 7.18 -21.21
N LYS A 164 2.05 8.04 -22.22
CA LYS A 164 0.84 8.35 -22.98
C LYS A 164 0.75 7.38 -24.15
N GLY A 165 0.01 6.29 -23.94
CA GLY A 165 -0.09 5.16 -24.87
C GLY A 165 1.16 4.28 -24.91
N GLY A 166 1.33 3.49 -25.98
CA GLY A 166 2.35 2.44 -26.02
C GLY A 166 3.80 2.87 -26.27
N ARG A 167 4.06 4.10 -26.74
CA ARG A 167 5.40 4.52 -27.23
C ARG A 167 5.85 5.92 -26.84
N LYS A 168 4.94 6.80 -26.41
CA LYS A 168 5.28 8.20 -26.12
C LYS A 168 5.36 8.41 -24.61
N HIS A 169 6.46 9.02 -24.17
CA HIS A 169 6.59 9.50 -22.80
C HIS A 169 6.16 10.96 -22.76
N VAL A 170 5.42 11.28 -21.71
CA VAL A 170 4.96 12.62 -21.38
C VAL A 170 5.39 12.94 -19.96
N PHE A 171 5.59 14.22 -19.70
CA PHE A 171 6.16 14.70 -18.46
C PHE A 171 5.14 15.66 -17.83
N PRO A 172 4.70 15.40 -16.59
CA PRO A 172 3.94 16.39 -15.82
C PRO A 172 4.67 17.73 -15.80
N LEU A 173 3.97 18.86 -15.91
CA LEU A 173 4.60 20.17 -15.84
C LEU A 173 4.89 20.61 -14.42
N ALA A 174 4.11 20.13 -13.45
CA ALA A 174 4.23 20.49 -12.04
C ALA A 174 5.60 20.13 -11.41
N GLN A 175 6.36 19.22 -12.02
CA GLN A 175 7.72 18.86 -11.58
C GLN A 175 8.80 19.85 -12.06
N PHE A 176 8.48 20.77 -12.98
CA PHE A 176 9.43 21.76 -13.47
C PHE A 176 9.11 23.13 -12.89
N VAL A 177 10.01 23.66 -12.08
CA VAL A 177 9.99 25.06 -11.64
C VAL A 177 11.15 25.76 -12.34
N ASP A 178 10.85 26.77 -13.15
CA ASP A 178 11.83 27.56 -13.90
C ASP A 178 12.82 26.75 -14.77
N GLY A 179 12.35 25.62 -15.33
CA GLY A 179 13.16 24.79 -16.22
C GLY A 179 14.07 23.77 -15.51
N ARG A 180 13.90 23.57 -14.21
CA ARG A 180 14.64 22.59 -13.40
C ARG A 180 13.68 21.66 -12.64
N PRO A 181 14.03 20.37 -12.44
CA PRO A 181 13.27 19.50 -11.54
C PRO A 181 13.29 20.08 -10.11
N ALA A 182 12.12 20.15 -9.49
CA ALA A 182 11.91 20.60 -8.12
C ALA A 182 12.32 19.56 -7.06
#